data_AF-A0A3E2MZX7-F1
#
_entry.id   AF-A0A3E2MZX7-F1
#
_cell.length_a   1.000
_cell.length_b   1.000
_cell.length_c   1.000
_cell.angle_alpha   90.00
_cell.angle_beta   90.00
_cell.angle_gamma   90.00
#
_symmetry.space_group_name_H-M   'P 1'
#
loop_
_entity.id
_entity.type
_entity.pdbx_description
1 polymer ?
#
loop_
_entity_poly.entity_id
_entity_poly.type
_entity_poly.pdbx_seq_one_letter_code
_entity_poly.pdbx_strand_id
1 'polypeptide(L)'
;MTSSSELVAVDLTEREREFIQQALQQWGGAASGAPFPFQMLGLSTWEEYGELTLRLQRAVRGDEPLTNRDWARVLFLTEITWASGLVGAGLDFAIVTGFSDSEAIGLLRGLQRRRKIGGHERAKLLFPNGGRTRKYGIPIINEDALSRLLGARTSGE
;
A
#
# COMPACT_ATOMS: atom_id res chain seq x y z
N MET A 1 2.75 0.18 -17.54
CA MET A 1 1.54 -0.06 -16.72
C MET A 1 1.63 -1.49 -16.21
N THR A 2 2.12 -1.69 -14.99
CA THR A 2 2.25 -3.01 -14.37
C THR A 2 0.84 -3.56 -14.16
N SER A 3 0.52 -4.70 -14.77
CA SER A 3 -0.80 -5.32 -14.65
C SER A 3 -1.07 -5.66 -13.18
N SER A 4 -2.31 -5.51 -12.71
CA SER A 4 -2.72 -5.90 -11.35
C SER A 4 -2.52 -7.40 -11.08
N SER A 5 -2.28 -8.21 -12.10
CA SER A 5 -2.06 -9.67 -12.00
C SER A 5 -0.59 -10.08 -11.96
N GLU A 6 0.35 -9.17 -12.22
CA GLU A 6 1.79 -9.51 -12.21
C GLU A 6 2.27 -9.75 -10.78
N LEU A 7 2.91 -10.92 -10.56
CA LEU A 7 3.52 -11.28 -9.29
C LEU A 7 4.88 -10.59 -9.15
N VAL A 8 5.08 -9.92 -8.02
CA VAL A 8 6.27 -9.14 -7.71
C VAL A 8 6.87 -9.68 -6.41
N ALA A 9 8.13 -10.10 -6.44
CA ALA A 9 8.89 -10.37 -5.23
C ALA A 9 9.35 -9.03 -4.62
N VAL A 10 9.21 -8.88 -3.31
CA VAL A 10 9.75 -7.73 -2.56
C VAL A 10 10.78 -8.27 -1.59
N ASP A 11 11.99 -7.74 -1.67
CA ASP A 11 13.07 -8.07 -0.74
C ASP A 11 12.80 -7.47 0.65
N LEU A 12 12.33 -8.34 1.55
CA LEU A 12 12.04 -8.03 2.95
C LEU A 12 13.14 -8.61 3.84
N THR A 13 13.59 -7.82 4.81
CA THR A 13 14.40 -8.40 5.89
C THR A 13 13.54 -9.34 6.72
N GLU A 14 14.16 -10.26 7.44
CA GLU A 14 13.45 -11.17 8.35
C GLU A 14 12.58 -10.39 9.35
N ARG A 15 13.12 -9.31 9.93
CA ARG A 15 12.40 -8.49 10.91
C ARG A 15 11.24 -7.71 10.30
N GLU A 16 11.38 -7.20 9.08
CA GLU A 16 10.26 -6.57 8.36
C GLU A 16 9.16 -7.57 8.03
N ARG A 17 9.55 -8.79 7.61
CA ARG A 17 8.60 -9.87 7.33
C ARG A 17 7.87 -10.29 8.59
N GLU A 18 8.57 -10.41 9.71
CA GLU A 18 7.97 -10.70 11.02
C GLU A 18 7.00 -9.59 11.44
N PHE A 19 7.38 -8.32 11.29
CA PHE A 19 6.51 -7.20 11.60
C PHE A 19 5.20 -7.21 10.79
N ILE A 20 5.28 -7.49 9.48
CA ILE A 20 4.09 -7.66 8.65
C ILE A 20 3.24 -8.84 9.11
N GLN A 21 3.87 -9.99 9.40
CA GLN A 21 3.16 -11.19 9.86
C GLN A 21 2.41 -10.93 11.18
N GLN A 22 3.07 -10.30 12.14
CA GLN A 22 2.47 -9.94 13.43
C GLN A 22 1.33 -8.96 13.25
N ALA A 23 1.46 -7.98 12.34
CA ALA A 23 0.38 -7.07 12.02
C ALA A 23 -0.82 -7.77 11.38
N LEU A 24 -0.61 -8.62 10.36
CA LEU A 24 -1.70 -9.33 9.72
C LEU A 24 -2.41 -10.30 10.68
N GLN A 25 -1.68 -10.90 11.62
CA GLN A 25 -2.25 -11.78 12.64
C GLN A 25 -3.26 -11.06 13.57
N GLN A 26 -3.12 -9.75 13.79
CA GLN A 26 -4.02 -9.04 14.71
C GLN A 26 -5.45 -8.92 14.21
N TRP A 27 -5.70 -9.15 12.92
CA TRP A 27 -7.07 -9.23 12.40
C TRP A 27 -7.84 -10.46 12.88
N GLY A 28 -7.13 -11.50 13.36
CA GLY A 28 -7.70 -12.59 14.17
C GLY A 28 -7.43 -12.42 15.68
N GLY A 29 -6.81 -11.31 16.08
CA GLY A 29 -6.39 -11.02 17.45
C GLY A 29 -6.98 -9.72 17.98
N ALA A 30 -6.14 -8.80 18.45
CA ALA A 30 -6.57 -7.55 19.10
C ALA A 30 -7.48 -6.66 18.22
N ALA A 31 -7.35 -6.71 16.89
CA ALA A 31 -8.16 -5.94 15.95
C ALA A 31 -9.38 -6.71 15.39
N SER A 32 -9.65 -7.94 15.85
CA SER A 32 -10.69 -8.81 15.26
C SER A 32 -12.11 -8.25 15.36
N GLY A 33 -12.43 -7.51 16.43
CA GLY A 33 -13.73 -6.85 16.61
C GLY A 33 -13.80 -5.43 16.06
N ALA A 34 -12.72 -4.93 15.46
CA ALA A 34 -12.66 -3.55 14.99
C ALA A 34 -13.57 -3.35 13.77
N PRO A 35 -14.32 -2.24 13.69
CA PRO A 35 -15.23 -1.96 12.57
C PRO A 35 -14.45 -1.43 11.35
N PHE A 36 -13.49 -2.20 10.86
CA PHE A 36 -12.66 -1.85 9.72
C PHE A 36 -13.48 -1.87 8.41
N PRO A 37 -13.45 -0.81 7.59
CA PRO A 37 -14.20 -0.76 6.33
C PRO A 37 -13.51 -1.59 5.23
N PHE A 38 -13.60 -2.91 5.33
CA PHE A 38 -12.91 -3.88 4.45
C PHE A 38 -13.19 -3.69 2.96
N GLN A 39 -14.30 -3.03 2.58
CA GLN A 39 -14.63 -2.69 1.19
C GLN A 39 -13.54 -1.85 0.52
N MET A 40 -12.77 -1.10 1.29
CA MET A 40 -11.59 -0.36 0.81
C MET A 40 -10.51 -1.26 0.20
N LEU A 41 -10.51 -2.55 0.52
CA LEU A 41 -9.59 -3.54 -0.06
C LEU A 41 -10.13 -4.13 -1.37
N GLY A 42 -11.29 -3.69 -1.85
CA GLY A 42 -11.98 -4.24 -3.02
C GLY A 42 -12.67 -5.58 -2.73
N LEU A 43 -13.22 -5.72 -1.52
CA LEU A 43 -13.94 -6.90 -1.06
C LEU A 43 -15.42 -6.55 -0.80
N SER A 44 -16.28 -7.55 -0.84
CA SER A 44 -17.74 -7.40 -0.68
C SER A 44 -18.25 -7.98 0.63
N THR A 45 -17.54 -8.94 1.23
CA THR A 45 -17.96 -9.58 2.50
C THR A 45 -16.85 -9.71 3.54
N TRP A 46 -17.23 -9.97 4.79
CA TRP A 46 -16.31 -10.24 5.89
C TRP A 46 -15.59 -11.60 5.73
N GLU A 47 -16.24 -12.58 5.11
CA GLU A 47 -15.64 -13.88 4.81
C GLU A 47 -14.49 -13.71 3.81
N GLU A 48 -14.70 -12.93 2.74
CA GLU A 48 -13.64 -12.60 1.79
C GLU A 48 -12.47 -11.86 2.47
N TYR A 49 -12.77 -11.05 3.48
CA TYR A 49 -11.76 -10.36 4.28
C TYR A 49 -10.93 -11.32 5.14
N GLY A 50 -11.59 -12.27 5.82
CA GLY A 50 -10.92 -13.33 6.56
C GLY A 50 -10.00 -14.16 5.67
N GLU A 51 -10.51 -14.63 4.52
CA GLU A 51 -9.72 -15.41 3.56
C GLU A 51 -8.55 -14.60 2.97
N LEU A 52 -8.77 -13.31 2.66
CA LEU A 52 -7.70 -12.43 2.21
C LEU A 52 -6.59 -12.31 3.25
N THR A 53 -6.92 -11.97 4.49
CA THR A 53 -5.91 -11.74 5.55
C THR A 53 -5.09 -13.00 5.83
N LEU A 54 -5.73 -14.16 5.89
CA LEU A 54 -5.06 -15.46 6.03
C LEU A 54 -4.15 -15.77 4.83
N ARG A 55 -4.63 -15.53 3.60
CA ARG A 55 -3.83 -15.75 2.39
C ARG A 55 -2.59 -14.84 2.35
N LEU A 56 -2.75 -13.55 2.65
CA LEU A 56 -1.64 -12.59 2.69
C LEU A 56 -0.61 -12.96 3.76
N GLN A 57 -1.08 -13.36 4.96
CA GLN A 57 -0.20 -13.80 6.03
C GLN A 57 0.65 -15.01 5.60
N ARG A 58 0.03 -16.02 4.99
CA ARG A 58 0.73 -17.22 4.49
C ARG A 58 1.75 -16.87 3.42
N ALA A 59 1.37 -16.05 2.44
CA ALA A 59 2.25 -15.65 1.36
C ALA A 59 3.47 -14.86 1.86
N VAL A 60 3.28 -13.87 2.74
CA VAL A 60 4.39 -13.10 3.32
C VAL A 60 5.32 -13.99 4.14
N ARG A 61 4.75 -14.90 4.95
CA ARG A 61 5.54 -15.89 5.72
C ARG A 61 6.34 -16.81 4.81
N GLY A 62 5.75 -17.27 3.71
CA GLY A 62 6.36 -18.17 2.74
C GLY A 62 7.33 -17.50 1.77
N ASP A 63 7.56 -16.19 1.90
CA ASP A 63 8.34 -15.39 0.94
C ASP A 63 7.82 -15.51 -0.50
N GLU A 64 6.51 -15.64 -0.63
CA GLU A 64 5.86 -15.77 -1.92
C GLU A 64 5.73 -14.40 -2.60
N PRO A 65 5.95 -14.33 -3.92
CA PRO A 65 5.67 -13.11 -4.66
C PRO A 65 4.16 -12.84 -4.68
N LEU A 66 3.79 -11.57 -4.49
CA LEU A 66 2.40 -11.12 -4.47
C LEU A 66 2.10 -10.19 -5.63
N THR A 67 0.82 -10.07 -5.99
CA THR A 67 0.42 -9.04 -6.93
C THR A 67 0.68 -7.64 -6.37
N ASN A 68 0.87 -6.64 -7.24
CA ASN A 68 1.02 -5.25 -6.77
C ASN A 68 -0.18 -4.77 -5.94
N ARG A 69 -1.39 -5.26 -6.22
CA ARG A 69 -2.59 -4.96 -5.42
C ARG A 69 -2.49 -5.62 -4.05
N ASP A 70 -2.07 -6.87 -3.97
CA ASP A 70 -1.90 -7.55 -2.68
C ASP A 70 -0.78 -6.94 -1.84
N TRP A 71 0.32 -6.50 -2.45
CA TRP A 71 1.33 -5.71 -1.75
C TRP A 71 0.77 -4.40 -1.20
N ALA A 72 -0.10 -3.72 -1.95
CA ALA A 72 -0.81 -2.53 -1.45
C ALA A 72 -1.69 -2.89 -0.24
N ARG A 73 -2.43 -3.99 -0.30
CA ARG A 73 -3.26 -4.49 0.82
C ARG A 73 -2.42 -4.82 2.04
N VAL A 74 -1.28 -5.51 1.85
CA VAL A 74 -0.34 -5.84 2.93
C VAL A 74 0.12 -4.58 3.64
N LEU A 75 0.68 -3.60 2.91
CA LEU A 75 1.17 -2.38 3.54
C LEU A 75 0.05 -1.60 4.22
N PHE A 76 -1.10 -1.43 3.57
CA PHE A 76 -2.22 -0.68 4.12
C PHE A 76 -2.78 -1.33 5.40
N LEU A 77 -2.94 -2.66 5.40
CA LEU A 77 -3.35 -3.39 6.59
C LEU A 77 -2.31 -3.26 7.71
N THR A 78 -1.02 -3.41 7.42
CA THR A 78 0.05 -3.23 8.40
C THR A 78 0.04 -1.82 9.02
N GLU A 79 -0.13 -0.78 8.20
CA GLU A 79 -0.23 0.61 8.65
C GLU A 79 -1.42 0.81 9.60
N ILE A 80 -2.60 0.32 9.21
CA ILE A 80 -3.81 0.46 10.02
C ILE A 80 -3.72 -0.35 11.30
N THR A 81 -3.28 -1.61 11.24
CA THR A 81 -3.17 -2.46 12.42
C THR A 81 -2.24 -1.84 13.46
N TRP A 82 -1.05 -1.38 13.04
CA TRP A 82 -0.08 -0.85 13.99
C TRP A 82 -0.43 0.56 14.47
N ALA A 83 -0.85 1.47 13.59
CA ALA A 83 -0.99 2.88 13.98
C ALA A 83 -2.37 3.25 14.54
N SER A 84 -3.43 2.52 14.19
CA SER A 84 -4.80 2.91 14.53
C SER A 84 -5.27 2.25 15.81
N GLY A 85 -5.62 3.05 16.83
CA GLY A 85 -6.41 2.59 17.98
C GLY A 85 -7.92 2.56 17.73
N LEU A 86 -8.39 3.08 16.59
CA LEU A 86 -9.83 3.16 16.28
C LEU A 86 -10.34 1.92 15.53
N VAL A 87 -9.55 1.46 14.57
CA VAL A 87 -9.91 0.32 13.70
C VAL A 87 -8.78 -0.72 13.59
N GLY A 88 -7.70 -0.55 14.33
CA GLY A 88 -6.55 -1.44 14.36
C GLY A 88 -6.26 -1.91 15.78
N ALA A 89 -5.00 -2.25 16.05
CA ALA A 89 -4.52 -2.72 17.34
C ALA A 89 -3.55 -1.72 18.00
N GLY A 90 -3.53 -0.44 17.60
CA GLY A 90 -2.37 0.42 17.89
C GLY A 90 -2.01 0.59 19.38
N LEU A 91 -3.00 0.62 20.28
CA LEU A 91 -2.74 0.69 21.73
C LEU A 91 -2.26 -0.65 22.32
N ASP A 92 -2.66 -1.76 21.70
CA ASP A 92 -2.35 -3.11 22.16
C ASP A 92 -1.16 -3.72 21.41
N PHE A 93 -0.72 -3.13 20.29
CA PHE A 93 0.20 -3.75 19.35
C PHE A 93 1.54 -4.10 20.01
N ALA A 94 2.12 -3.14 20.74
CA ALA A 94 3.37 -3.37 21.46
C ALA A 94 3.22 -4.44 22.54
N ILE A 95 2.04 -4.53 23.18
CA ILE A 95 1.75 -5.50 24.24
C ILE A 95 1.66 -6.92 23.65
N VAL A 96 0.95 -7.09 22.54
CA VAL A 96 0.64 -8.41 21.98
C VAL A 96 1.72 -8.93 21.03
N THR A 97 2.60 -8.06 20.51
CA THR A 97 3.64 -8.43 19.54
C THR A 97 5.07 -8.22 20.03
N GLY A 98 5.28 -7.41 21.06
CA GLY A 98 6.61 -7.02 21.54
C GLY A 98 7.34 -5.97 20.68
N PHE A 99 6.76 -5.52 19.56
CA PHE A 99 7.33 -4.43 18.76
C PHE A 99 7.04 -3.08 19.43
N SER A 100 8.09 -2.42 19.91
CA SER A 100 7.97 -1.05 20.42
C SER A 100 7.61 -0.06 19.31
N ASP A 101 6.98 1.07 19.65
CA ASP A 101 6.66 2.12 18.67
C ASP A 101 7.89 2.65 17.93
N SER A 102 9.02 2.80 18.62
CA SER A 102 10.27 3.29 18.04
C SER A 102 10.88 2.30 17.04
N GLU A 103 10.76 1.00 17.30
CA GLU A 103 11.16 -0.04 16.35
C GLU A 103 10.19 -0.10 15.16
N ALA A 104 8.89 -0.15 15.45
CA ALA A 104 7.83 -0.32 14.46
C ALA A 104 7.80 0.83 13.44
N ILE A 105 7.98 2.08 13.87
CA ILE A 105 8.06 3.20 12.93
C ILE A 105 9.27 3.09 12.00
N GLY A 106 10.40 2.57 12.47
CA GLY A 106 11.60 2.33 11.66
C GLY A 106 11.34 1.29 10.57
N LEU A 107 10.77 0.16 10.95
CA LEU A 107 10.39 -0.92 10.04
C LEU A 107 9.35 -0.45 9.01
N LEU A 108 8.30 0.23 9.47
CA LEU A 108 7.24 0.75 8.60
C LEU A 108 7.79 1.74 7.57
N ARG A 109 8.67 2.66 7.98
CA ARG A 109 9.31 3.60 7.04
C ARG A 109 10.23 2.88 6.04
N GLY A 110 10.76 1.71 6.37
CA GLY A 110 11.45 0.82 5.43
C GLY A 110 10.51 0.27 4.35
N LEU A 111 9.37 -0.29 4.77
CA LEU A 111 8.35 -0.87 3.89
C LEU A 111 7.71 0.17 2.96
N GLN A 112 7.48 1.39 3.45
CA GLN A 112 6.88 2.49 2.69
C GLN A 112 7.79 3.10 1.62
N ARG A 113 9.08 2.75 1.57
CA ARG A 113 9.96 3.24 0.50
C ARG A 113 9.51 2.66 -0.84
N ARG A 114 9.60 3.48 -1.90
CA ARG A 114 9.22 3.08 -3.28
C ARG A 114 9.93 1.82 -3.79
N ARG A 115 11.15 1.57 -3.31
CA ARG A 115 11.92 0.37 -3.67
C ARG A 115 11.40 -0.92 -3.01
N LYS A 116 10.53 -0.81 -1.99
CA LYS A 116 9.88 -1.94 -1.32
C LYS A 116 8.41 -1.96 -1.70
N ILE A 117 7.52 -1.64 -0.77
CA ILE A 117 6.07 -1.76 -0.97
C ILE A 117 5.44 -0.40 -1.33
N GLY A 118 5.86 0.69 -0.68
CA GLY A 118 5.15 1.95 -0.78
C GLY A 118 5.21 2.64 -2.14
N GLY A 119 4.47 3.75 -2.25
CA GLY A 119 4.34 4.56 -3.46
C GLY A 119 2.90 4.69 -3.95
N HIS A 120 2.57 5.87 -4.46
CA HIS A 120 1.19 6.19 -4.87
C HIS A 120 0.65 5.29 -5.98
N GLU A 121 1.51 4.71 -6.83
CA GLU A 121 1.06 3.80 -7.90
C GLU A 121 0.43 2.52 -7.34
N ARG A 122 0.97 1.94 -6.26
CA ARG A 122 0.32 0.82 -5.57
C ARG A 122 -0.93 1.25 -4.80
N ALA A 123 -0.90 2.42 -4.17
CA ALA A 123 -2.07 2.96 -3.47
C ALA A 123 -3.28 3.17 -4.42
N LYS A 124 -3.03 3.60 -5.67
CA LYS A 124 -4.08 3.72 -6.71
C LYS A 124 -4.73 2.38 -7.08
N LEU A 125 -4.09 1.24 -6.82
CA LEU A 125 -4.70 -0.08 -7.06
C LEU A 125 -5.79 -0.42 -6.03
N LEU A 126 -5.76 0.21 -4.86
CA LEU A 126 -6.83 0.13 -3.84
C LEU A 126 -7.84 1.25 -4.01
N PHE A 127 -7.35 2.45 -4.33
CA PHE A 127 -8.16 3.67 -4.41
C PHE A 127 -8.08 4.29 -5.82
N PRO A 128 -8.60 3.63 -6.86
CA PRO A 128 -8.46 4.09 -8.25
C PRO A 128 -9.11 5.46 -8.49
N ASN A 129 -10.17 5.76 -7.73
CA ASN A 129 -10.89 7.04 -7.77
C ASN A 129 -10.47 7.97 -6.62
N GLY A 130 -9.43 7.60 -5.86
CA GLY A 130 -8.97 8.35 -4.69
C GLY A 130 -7.97 9.46 -5.04
N GLY A 131 -7.85 10.43 -4.13
CA GLY A 131 -6.94 11.56 -4.25
C GLY A 131 -7.55 12.78 -4.94
N ARG A 132 -6.92 13.94 -4.77
CA ARG A 132 -7.32 15.17 -5.45
C ARG A 132 -6.88 15.11 -6.92
N THR A 133 -7.82 15.22 -7.85
CA THR A 133 -7.48 15.53 -9.24
C THR A 133 -6.80 16.89 -9.28
N ARG A 134 -5.61 16.99 -9.88
CA ARG A 134 -4.98 18.30 -10.08
C ARG A 134 -5.85 19.08 -11.05
N LYS A 135 -6.64 20.01 -10.52
CA LYS A 135 -7.53 20.87 -11.32
C LYS A 135 -6.74 21.86 -12.20
N TYR A 136 -5.46 22.07 -11.91
CA TYR A 136 -4.54 22.92 -12.69
C TYR A 136 -3.09 22.40 -12.56
N GLY A 137 -2.36 22.28 -13.68
CA GLY A 137 -0.94 21.92 -13.64
C GLY A 137 -0.33 21.58 -15.00
N ILE A 138 -0.12 22.62 -15.81
CA ILE A 138 0.77 22.74 -16.98
C ILE A 138 0.55 21.70 -18.10
N PRO A 139 0.10 22.10 -19.31
CA PRO A 139 0.13 21.19 -20.44
C PRO A 139 1.59 20.77 -20.65
N ILE A 140 1.87 19.47 -20.60
CA ILE A 140 3.07 18.96 -21.24
C ILE A 140 2.90 19.34 -22.70
N ILE A 141 3.65 20.35 -23.13
CA ILE A 141 3.70 20.73 -24.53
C ILE A 141 4.22 19.48 -25.22
N ASN A 142 3.34 18.76 -25.94
CA ASN A 142 3.73 17.69 -26.83
C ASN A 142 4.78 18.27 -27.82
N GLU A 143 5.78 17.50 -28.24
CA GLU A 143 6.81 17.96 -29.19
C GLU A 143 6.19 18.66 -30.41
N ASP A 144 5.02 18.20 -30.88
CA ASP A 144 4.23 18.84 -31.93
C ASP A 144 3.82 20.28 -31.61
N ALA A 145 3.42 20.55 -30.38
CA ALA A 145 3.02 21.89 -29.93
C ALA A 145 4.25 22.80 -29.73
N LEU A 146 5.40 22.23 -29.36
CA LEU A 146 6.67 22.94 -29.22
C LEU A 146 7.25 23.31 -30.60
N SER A 147 7.13 22.40 -31.56
CA SER A 147 7.53 22.60 -32.96
C SER A 147 6.68 23.66 -33.66
N ARG A 148 5.37 23.73 -33.39
CA ARG A 148 4.49 24.82 -33.88
C ARG A 148 4.81 26.18 -33.25
N LEU A 149 5.16 26.22 -31.97
CA LEU A 149 5.55 27.45 -31.26
C LEU A 149 6.92 27.99 -31.72
N LEU A 150 7.85 27.11 -32.08
CA LEU A 150 9.18 27.47 -32.59
C LEU A 150 9.16 27.77 -34.10
N GLY A 151 8.35 27.05 -34.89
CA GLY A 151 8.17 27.28 -36.32
C GLY A 151 7.43 28.59 -36.67
N ALA A 152 6.63 29.12 -35.74
CA ALA A 152 5.96 30.42 -35.92
C ALA A 152 6.89 31.64 -35.70
N ARG A 153 8.12 31.44 -35.21
CA ARG A 153 9.09 32.54 -34.99
C ARG A 153 10.04 32.78 -36.17
N THR A 154 9.99 31.97 -37.23
CA THR A 154 10.90 32.12 -38.38
C THR A 154 10.22 32.66 -39.64
N SER A 155 8.98 33.18 -39.55
CA SER A 155 8.22 33.68 -40.71
C SER A 155 7.58 35.05 -40.48
N GLY A 156 8.29 35.97 -39.83
CA GLY A 156 7.85 37.35 -39.63
C GLY A 156 9.03 38.30 -39.53
N GLU A 157 9.36 38.90 -40.68
CA GLU A 157 10.12 40.14 -40.95
C GLU A 157 11.52 40.32 -40.32
#